data_AF-N8ZL19-F1
#
_entry.id   AF-N8ZL19-F1
#
_cell.length_a   1.000
_cell.length_b   1.000
_cell.length_c   1.000
_cell.angle_alpha   90.00
_cell.angle_beta   90.00
_cell.angle_gamma   90.00
#
_symmetry.space_group_name_H-M   'P 1'
#
loop_
_entity.id
_entity.type
_entity.pdbx_description
1 polymer ?
#
loop_
_entity_poly.entity_id
_entity_poly.type
_entity_poly.pdbx_seq_one_letter_code
_entity_poly.pdbx_strand_id
1 'polypeptide(L)' 'MQIESFQWYAFLIVGYVSLFSLVFALLILINPSIFHIIKYCKNVNRKTSLYFFILAVILFFLANLLIPADFP' A
#
# COMPACT_ATOMS: atom_id res chain seq x y z
N MET A 1 -4.51 16.70 21.85
CA MET A 1 -5.53 15.62 21.97
C MET A 1 -6.22 15.24 20.66
N GLN A 2 -7.20 15.95 20.09
CA GLN A 2 -7.89 15.46 18.87
C GLN A 2 -7.01 15.38 17.61
N ILE A 3 -6.06 16.30 17.45
CA ILE A 3 -5.17 16.38 16.27
C ILE A 3 -4.12 15.24 16.28
N GLU A 4 -3.58 14.91 17.47
CA GLU A 4 -2.61 13.83 17.62
C GLU A 4 -3.24 12.47 17.37
N SER A 5 -4.46 12.23 17.86
CA SER A 5 -5.19 11.00 17.54
C SER A 5 -5.43 10.86 16.04
N PHE A 6 -5.77 11.95 15.36
CA PHE A 6 -5.99 11.94 13.91
C PHE A 6 -4.70 11.63 13.13
N GLN A 7 -3.57 12.21 13.52
CA GLN A 7 -2.26 11.91 12.91
C GLN A 7 -1.86 10.45 13.11
N TRP A 8 -2.09 9.88 14.28
CA TRP A 8 -1.86 8.46 14.55
C TRP A 8 -2.72 7.55 13.66
N TYR A 9 -4.01 7.82 13.54
CA TYR A 9 -4.88 7.05 12.65
C TYR A 9 -4.47 7.20 11.18
N ALA A 10 -4.12 8.40 10.73
CA ALA A 10 -3.65 8.65 9.38
C ALA A 10 -2.34 7.91 9.10
N PHE A 11 -1.36 7.97 10.00
CA PHE A 11 -0.11 7.24 9.93
C PHE A 11 -0.35 5.73 9.79
N LEU A 12 -1.14 5.14 10.69
CA LEU A 12 -1.42 3.70 10.69
C LEU A 12 -2.14 3.27 9.41
N ILE A 13 -3.19 3.99 9.01
CA ILE A 13 -3.97 3.66 7.81
C ILE A 13 -3.08 3.74 6.57
N VAL A 14 -2.32 4.84 6.41
CA VAL A 14 -1.43 5.01 5.24
C VAL A 14 -0.33 3.95 5.23
N GLY A 15 0.23 3.61 6.39
CA GLY A 15 1.21 2.54 6.54
C GLY A 15 0.66 1.16 6.17
N TYR A 16 -0.53 0.81 6.68
CA TYR A 16 -1.17 -0.47 6.35
C TYR A 16 -1.53 -0.57 4.86
N VAL A 17 -2.07 0.50 4.27
CA VAL A 17 -2.42 0.53 2.83
C VAL A 17 -1.16 0.43 1.97
N SER A 18 -0.05 1.06 2.40
CA SER A 18 1.25 0.91 1.73
C SER A 18 1.73 -0.53 1.74
N LEU A 19 1.74 -1.19 2.91
CA LEU A 19 2.16 -2.59 3.04
C LEU A 19 1.26 -3.52 2.22
N PHE A 20 -0.07 -3.34 2.28
CA PHE A 20 -1.00 -4.13 1.49
C PHE A 20 -0.74 -3.95 0.00
N SER A 21 -0.53 -2.72 -0.46
CA SER A 21 -0.23 -2.43 -1.87
C SER A 21 1.09 -3.07 -2.31
N LEU A 22 2.11 -3.07 -1.44
CA LEU A 22 3.41 -3.68 -1.71
C LEU A 22 3.31 -5.20 -1.84
N VAL A 23 2.63 -5.86 -0.88
CA VAL A 23 2.39 -7.31 -0.92
C VAL A 23 1.58 -7.68 -2.15
N PHE A 24 0.52 -6.92 -2.45
CA PHE A 24 -0.31 -7.14 -3.63
C PHE A 24 0.48 -6.99 -4.93
N ALA A 25 1.33 -5.96 -5.04
CA ALA A 25 2.23 -5.78 -6.18
C ALA A 25 3.18 -6.97 -6.35
N LEU A 26 3.81 -7.43 -5.27
CA LEU A 26 4.71 -8.59 -5.30
C LEU A 26 4.00 -9.86 -5.74
N LEU A 27 2.79 -10.12 -5.23
CA LEU A 27 2.00 -11.29 -5.63
C LEU A 27 1.68 -11.26 -7.13
N ILE A 28 1.30 -10.10 -7.67
CA ILE A 28 1.05 -9.94 -9.11
C ILE A 28 2.33 -10.14 -9.92
N LEU A 29 3.47 -9.66 -9.42
CA LEU A 29 4.76 -9.79 -10.10
C LEU A 29 5.20 -11.26 -10.21
N ILE A 30 5.09 -12.00 -9.11
CA ILE A 30 5.45 -13.42 -9.01
C ILE A 30 4.52 -14.27 -9.88
N ASN A 31 3.21 -14.10 -9.73
CA ASN A 31 2.25 -14.91 -10.46
C ASN A 31 0.96 -14.12 -10.80
N PRO A 32 0.92 -13.43 -11.96
CA PRO A 32 -0.26 -12.69 -12.37
C PRO A 32 -1.47 -13.59 -12.67
N SER A 33 -1.24 -14.88 -12.97
CA SER A 33 -2.30 -15.83 -13.31
C SER A 33 -3.23 -16.16 -12.14
N ILE A 34 -2.77 -16.00 -10.89
CA ILE A 34 -3.62 -16.18 -9.70
C ILE A 34 -4.78 -15.16 -9.71
N PHE A 35 -4.51 -13.95 -10.21
CA PHE A 35 -5.49 -12.87 -10.24
C PHE A 35 -6.46 -12.95 -11.41
N HIS A 36 -6.18 -13.79 -12.42
CA HIS A 36 -7.13 -14.05 -13.52
C HIS A 36 -8.41 -14.76 -13.07
N ILE A 37 -8.37 -15.44 -11.93
CA ILE A 37 -9.52 -16.12 -11.31
C ILE A 37 -10.50 -15.10 -10.73
N ILE A 38 -9.99 -13.93 -10.30
CA ILE A 38 -10.80 -12.86 -9.72
C ILE A 38 -11.42 -12.05 -10.87
N LYS A 39 -12.75 -12.02 -10.94
CA LYS A 39 -13.51 -11.39 -12.03
C LYS A 39 -13.15 -9.91 -12.26
N TYR A 40 -12.71 -9.21 -11.21
CA TYR A 40 -12.30 -7.81 -11.23
C TYR A 40 -10.83 -7.57 -11.59
N CYS A 41 -10.00 -8.63 -11.62
CA CYS A 41 -8.56 -8.52 -11.85
C CYS A 41 -8.11 -9.14 -13.19
N LYS A 42 -9.04 -9.39 -14.13
CA LYS A 42 -8.75 -9.95 -15.46
C LYS A 42 -7.74 -9.14 -16.31
N ASN A 43 -7.55 -7.86 -16.02
CA ASN A 43 -6.61 -6.98 -16.71
C ASN A 43 -5.33 -6.70 -15.91
N VAL A 44 -5.11 -7.41 -14.81
CA VAL A 44 -3.95 -7.23 -13.95
C VAL A 44 -2.74 -7.92 -14.60
N ASN A 45 -1.85 -7.11 -15.16
CA ASN A 45 -0.61 -7.54 -15.79
C ASN A 45 0.60 -7.15 -14.93
N ARG A 46 1.79 -7.65 -15.29
CA ARG A 46 3.04 -7.25 -14.63
C ARG A 46 3.27 -5.73 -14.62
N LYS A 47 2.84 -5.02 -15.68
CA LYS A 47 2.88 -3.55 -15.71
C LYS A 47 2.02 -2.93 -14.61
N THR A 48 0.84 -3.48 -14.34
CA THR A 48 -0.05 -3.05 -13.25
C THR A 48 0.64 -3.21 -11.88
N SER A 49 1.43 -4.28 -11.69
CA SER A 49 2.21 -4.45 -10.46
C SER A 49 3.22 -3.33 -10.22
N LEU A 50 3.87 -2.81 -11.28
CA LEU A 50 4.81 -1.71 -11.17
C LEU A 50 4.12 -0.42 -10.69
N TYR A 51 2.91 -0.14 -11.19
CA TYR A 51 2.12 0.99 -10.71
C TYR A 51 1.74 0.84 -9.24
N PHE A 52 1.29 -0.35 -8.83
CA PHE A 52 1.01 -0.62 -7.41
C PHE A 52 2.27 -0.55 -6.54
N PHE A 53 3.42 -0.95 -7.05
CA PHE A 53 4.69 -0.84 -6.36
C PHE A 53 5.10 0.62 -6.15
N ILE A 54 5.03 1.44 -7.20
CA ILE A 54 5.30 2.89 -7.11
C ILE A 54 4.32 3.55 -6.13
N LEU A 55 3.03 3.20 -6.21
CA LEU A 55 2.01 3.69 -5.29
C LEU A 55 2.34 3.31 -3.84
N ALA A 56 2.74 2.06 -3.60
CA ALA A 56 3.14 1.58 -2.27
C ALA A 56 4.33 2.35 -1.72
N VAL A 57 5.34 2.65 -2.55
CA VAL A 57 6.51 3.47 -2.17
C VAL A 57 6.11 4.90 -1.83
N ILE A 58 5.23 5.53 -2.63
CA ILE A 58 4.73 6.88 -2.35
C ILE A 58 3.95 6.90 -1.03
N LEU A 59 3.08 5.92 -0.81
CA LEU A 59 2.33 5.78 0.45
C LEU A 59 3.25 5.50 1.63
N PHE A 60 4.32 4.72 1.43
CA PHE A 60 5.31 4.47 2.47
C PHE A 60 6.05 5.75 2.85
N PHE A 61 6.41 6.55 1.85
CA PHE A 61 7.04 7.85 2.08
C PHE A 61 6.10 8.81 2.83
N LEU A 62 4.81 8.85 2.44
CA LEU A 62 3.78 9.61 3.15
C LEU A 62 3.62 9.13 4.60
N ALA A 63 3.58 7.81 4.84
CA ALA A 63 3.54 7.25 6.18
C ALA A 63 4.76 7.71 7.01
N ASN A 64 5.96 7.72 6.43
CA ASN A 64 7.15 8.21 7.13
C ASN A 64 7.07 9.70 7.47
N LEU A 65 6.50 10.54 6.59
CA LEU A 65 6.27 11.97 6.90
C LEU A 65 5.20 12.17 7.98
N LEU A 66 4.26 11.24 8.08
CA LEU A 66 3.17 11.25 9.06
C LEU A 66 3.58 10.62 10.40
N ILE A 67 4.83 10.16 10.56
CA ILE A 67 5.31 9.58 11.81
C ILE A 67 5.06 10.56 12.96
N PRO A 68 4.22 10.20 13.95
CA PRO A 68 4.04 11.02 15.13
C PRO A 68 5.33 11.01 15.96
N ALA A 69 5.63 12.12 16.63
CA ALA A 69 6.88 12.28 17.40
C ALA A 69 7.04 11.24 18.54
N ASP A 70 5.92 10.69 19.02
CA ASP A 70 5.86 9.67 20.07
C ASP A 70 5.82 8.22 19.54
N PHE A 71 6.06 8.01 18.23
CA PHE A 71 6.11 6.67 17.65
C PHE A 71 7.39 5.93 18.12
N PRO A 72 7.29 4.70 18.66
CA PRO A 72 8.42 3.96 19.22
C PRO A 72 9.45 3.49 18.18
#